data_AF-A0A9X9M5U8-F1
#
_entry.id   AF-A0A9X9M5U8-F1
#
_cell.length_a   1.000
_cell.length_b   1.000
_cell.length_c   1.000
_cell.angle_alpha   90.00
_cell.angle_beta   90.00
_cell.angle_gamma   90.00
#
_symmetry.space_group_name_H-M   'P 1'
#
loop_
_entity.id
_entity.type
_entity.pdbx_description
1 polymer ?
#
loop_
_entity_poly.entity_id
_entity_poly.type
_entity_poly.pdbx_seq_one_letter_code
_entity_poly.pdbx_strand_id
1 'polypeptide(L)'
;MGVRTYLEEELTKARERPKLRKDMYKKMLAVDPAAPTEEEHAQRAVTKPRYMQWREGISSSTTLGFRIEGIKKADGSCSTDFKTTRSREQVIRVFEEFVQGDAEVLRRYLNRLQQIRDTLEVSEFFRRHEVIGSSLLFVHDHCHRAGVWLIDFGKTTPLPDGQTLDHRRPWEEGNREDGYLLGLDNLISILASLAER
;
A
#
# COMPACT_ATOMS: atom_id res chain seq x y z
N MET A 1 1.89 -0.59 2.04
CA MET A 1 1.97 0.80 2.55
C MET A 1 2.78 1.63 1.57
N GLY A 2 2.59 2.95 1.58
CA GLY A 2 3.25 3.90 0.70
C GLY A 2 2.43 4.31 -0.52
N VAL A 3 2.75 5.49 -1.07
CA VAL A 3 2.19 6.01 -2.34
C VAL A 3 2.77 5.32 -3.57
N ARG A 4 3.93 4.66 -3.38
CA ARG A 4 4.71 3.97 -4.41
C ARG A 4 5.05 2.55 -3.97
N THR A 5 5.15 1.64 -4.94
CA THR A 5 5.24 0.18 -4.70
C THR A 5 6.39 -0.50 -5.45
N TYR A 6 7.18 0.30 -6.15
CA TYR A 6 8.38 -0.09 -6.88
C TYR A 6 9.52 0.83 -6.47
N LEU A 7 10.75 0.33 -6.45
CA LEU A 7 11.93 1.14 -6.15
C LEU A 7 12.25 2.08 -7.33
N GLU A 8 12.84 3.24 -7.07
CA GLU A 8 13.28 4.14 -8.16
C GLU A 8 14.27 3.45 -9.11
N GLU A 9 15.15 2.59 -8.59
CA GLU A 9 16.04 1.78 -9.42
C GLU A 9 15.30 0.84 -10.38
N GLU A 10 14.08 0.37 -10.05
CA GLU A 10 13.26 -0.43 -10.96
C GLU A 10 12.75 0.43 -12.13
N LEU A 11 12.51 1.73 -11.89
CA LEU A 11 12.13 2.70 -12.92
C LEU A 11 13.31 2.99 -13.85
N THR A 12 14.50 3.27 -13.30
CA THR A 12 15.74 3.48 -14.07
C THR A 12 16.05 2.26 -14.94
N LYS A 13 16.05 1.06 -14.34
CA LYS A 13 16.30 -0.21 -15.06
C LYS A 13 15.29 -0.44 -16.18
N ALA A 14 14.02 -0.07 -16.00
CA ALA A 14 13.01 -0.23 -17.04
C ALA A 14 13.19 0.75 -18.21
N ARG A 15 13.75 1.94 -17.97
CA ARG A 15 14.10 2.90 -19.03
C ARG A 15 15.33 2.45 -19.83
N GLU A 16 16.34 1.94 -19.13
CA GLU A 16 17.56 1.45 -19.78
C GLU A 16 17.36 0.12 -20.53
N ARG A 17 16.64 -0.83 -19.91
CA ARG A 17 16.47 -2.20 -20.39
C ARG A 17 15.03 -2.68 -20.15
N PRO A 18 14.06 -2.24 -20.97
CA PRO A 18 12.65 -2.57 -20.78
C PRO A 18 12.41 -4.08 -20.88
N LYS A 19 12.03 -4.71 -19.77
CA LYS A 19 11.53 -6.09 -19.74
C LYS A 19 10.01 -6.10 -19.82
N LEU A 20 9.49 -6.48 -20.97
CA LEU A 20 8.06 -6.57 -21.26
C LEU A 20 7.39 -7.76 -20.56
N ARG A 21 6.20 -7.53 -19.98
CA ARG A 21 5.44 -8.47 -19.17
C ARG A 21 4.04 -8.71 -19.73
N LYS A 22 3.86 -9.84 -20.42
CA LYS A 22 2.58 -10.27 -21.00
C LYS A 22 1.52 -10.57 -19.93
N ASP A 23 1.95 -11.08 -18.78
CA ASP A 23 1.07 -11.41 -17.66
C ASP A 23 0.47 -10.17 -17.00
N MET A 24 1.26 -9.11 -16.85
CA MET A 24 0.80 -7.82 -16.33
C MET A 24 -0.16 -7.13 -17.29
N TYR A 25 0.12 -7.19 -18.60
CA TYR A 25 -0.79 -6.68 -19.63
C TYR A 25 -2.16 -7.36 -19.56
N LYS A 26 -2.21 -8.70 -19.49
CA LYS A 26 -3.48 -9.44 -19.36
C LYS A 26 -4.28 -9.03 -18.12
N LYS A 27 -3.60 -8.82 -16.98
CA LYS A 27 -4.24 -8.35 -15.74
C LYS A 27 -4.79 -6.94 -15.88
N MET A 28 -4.04 -6.07 -16.56
CA MET A 28 -4.44 -4.69 -16.80
C MET A 28 -5.69 -4.63 -17.70
N LEU A 29 -5.66 -5.35 -18.82
CA LEU A 29 -6.78 -5.49 -19.74
C LEU A 29 -8.04 -6.07 -19.09
N ALA A 30 -7.88 -7.04 -18.18
CA ALA A 30 -9.00 -7.67 -17.47
C ALA A 30 -9.70 -6.71 -16.49
N VAL A 31 -9.02 -5.68 -16.00
CA VAL A 31 -9.59 -4.68 -15.09
C VAL A 31 -10.10 -3.47 -15.86
N ASP A 32 -9.33 -3.00 -16.83
CA ASP A 32 -9.65 -1.85 -17.67
C ASP A 32 -9.08 -2.06 -19.09
N PRO A 33 -9.93 -2.42 -20.08
CA PRO A 33 -9.50 -2.64 -21.45
C PRO A 33 -8.89 -1.41 -22.14
N ALA A 34 -9.18 -0.20 -21.66
CA ALA A 34 -8.70 1.06 -22.22
C ALA A 34 -7.43 1.58 -21.52
N ALA A 35 -6.99 0.92 -20.45
CA ALA A 35 -5.81 1.35 -19.70
C ALA A 35 -4.47 1.18 -20.47
N PRO A 36 -4.26 0.13 -21.29
CA PRO A 36 -3.02 0.00 -22.06
C PRO A 36 -2.97 0.98 -23.24
N THR A 37 -1.78 1.46 -23.60
CA THR A 37 -1.61 2.29 -24.82
C THR A 37 -1.70 1.45 -26.08
N GLU A 38 -1.84 2.10 -27.25
CA GLU A 38 -1.87 1.41 -28.54
C GLU A 38 -0.60 0.55 -28.76
N GLU A 39 0.56 1.06 -28.36
CA GLU A 39 1.84 0.31 -28.42
C GLU A 39 1.83 -0.89 -27.48
N GLU A 40 1.31 -0.74 -26.25
CA GLU A 40 1.18 -1.83 -25.29
C GLU A 40 0.20 -2.92 -25.78
N HIS A 41 -0.87 -2.52 -26.47
CA HIS A 41 -1.79 -3.43 -27.16
C HIS A 41 -1.08 -4.19 -28.30
N ALA A 42 -0.31 -3.48 -29.14
CA ALA A 42 0.44 -4.10 -30.23
C ALA A 42 1.46 -5.12 -29.71
N GLN A 43 2.18 -4.79 -28.63
CA GLN A 43 3.18 -5.65 -28.00
C GLN A 43 2.56 -6.75 -27.12
N ARG A 44 1.28 -6.60 -26.73
CA ARG A 44 0.56 -7.44 -25.76
C ARG A 44 1.32 -7.59 -24.45
N ALA A 45 1.98 -6.52 -24.02
CA ALA A 45 2.85 -6.51 -22.86
C ALA A 45 3.03 -5.08 -22.33
N VAL A 46 3.27 -4.96 -21.02
CA VAL A 46 3.59 -3.69 -20.34
C VAL A 46 4.90 -3.85 -19.56
N THR A 47 5.57 -2.75 -19.20
CA THR A 47 6.70 -2.84 -18.26
C THR A 47 6.20 -2.97 -16.82
N LYS A 48 7.05 -3.51 -15.93
CA LYS A 48 6.68 -3.64 -14.51
C LYS A 48 6.37 -2.28 -13.86
N PRO A 49 7.21 -1.24 -13.96
CA PRO A 49 6.88 0.06 -13.35
C PRO A 49 5.58 0.65 -13.87
N ARG A 50 5.32 0.57 -15.18
CA ARG A 50 4.07 1.04 -15.80
C ARG A 50 2.83 0.33 -15.24
N TYR A 51 2.91 -0.98 -15.03
CA TYR A 51 1.85 -1.74 -14.37
C TYR A 51 1.66 -1.34 -12.90
N MET A 52 2.77 -1.16 -12.16
CA MET A 52 2.69 -0.75 -10.75
C MET A 52 2.09 0.65 -10.60
N GLN A 53 2.50 1.61 -11.43
CA GLN A 53 1.94 2.98 -11.47
C GLN A 53 0.44 2.98 -11.77
N TRP A 54 0.01 2.16 -12.74
CA TRP A 54 -1.42 2.01 -13.00
C TRP A 54 -2.17 1.38 -11.82
N ARG A 55 -1.62 0.31 -11.22
CA ARG A 55 -2.19 -0.32 -10.02
C ARG A 55 -2.29 0.66 -8.85
N GLU A 56 -1.31 1.52 -8.69
CA GLU A 56 -1.31 2.57 -7.66
C GLU A 56 -2.45 3.56 -7.88
N GLY A 57 -2.68 4.01 -9.13
CA GLY A 57 -3.71 5.00 -9.47
C GLY A 57 -5.16 4.47 -9.53
N ILE A 58 -5.35 3.17 -9.77
CA ILE A 58 -6.68 2.54 -9.69
C ILE A 58 -7.03 2.05 -8.28
N SER A 59 -6.06 2.00 -7.37
CA SER A 59 -6.26 1.71 -5.95
C SER A 59 -6.10 2.97 -5.11
N SER A 60 -6.21 2.85 -3.79
CA SER A 60 -5.98 3.95 -2.87
C SER A 60 -4.51 4.31 -2.64
N SER A 61 -3.56 3.63 -3.30
CA SER A 61 -2.12 3.83 -3.02
C SER A 61 -1.70 5.28 -3.31
N THR A 62 -1.99 5.80 -4.51
CA THR A 62 -1.58 7.15 -4.89
C THR A 62 -2.27 8.24 -4.05
N THR A 63 -3.56 8.06 -3.73
CA THR A 63 -4.35 9.11 -3.08
C THR A 63 -4.32 9.06 -1.56
N LEU A 64 -4.22 7.86 -0.96
CA LEU A 64 -4.27 7.66 0.48
C LEU A 64 -2.96 7.12 1.07
N GLY A 65 -1.95 6.77 0.26
CA GLY A 65 -0.67 6.27 0.74
C GLY A 65 -0.70 4.82 1.24
N PHE A 66 -1.77 4.07 0.95
CA PHE A 66 -1.84 2.63 1.18
C PHE A 66 -2.95 2.00 0.32
N ARG A 67 -2.97 0.68 0.23
CA ARG A 67 -4.11 -0.07 -0.32
C ARG A 67 -4.28 -1.38 0.44
N ILE A 68 -5.48 -1.93 0.37
CA ILE A 68 -5.79 -3.28 0.86
C ILE A 68 -5.41 -4.27 -0.23
N GLU A 69 -4.55 -5.24 0.08
CA GLU A 69 -4.14 -6.29 -0.87
C GLU A 69 -4.98 -7.56 -0.71
N GLY A 70 -5.42 -7.87 0.50
CA GLY A 70 -6.21 -9.07 0.76
C GLY A 70 -6.71 -9.15 2.19
N ILE A 71 -7.75 -9.96 2.36
CA ILE A 71 -8.38 -10.27 3.64
C ILE A 71 -8.56 -11.78 3.70
N LYS A 72 -8.20 -12.36 4.85
CA LYS A 72 -8.57 -13.72 5.23
C LYS A 72 -9.47 -13.65 6.44
N LYS A 73 -10.67 -14.21 6.34
CA LYS A 73 -11.65 -14.25 7.42
C LYS A 73 -11.53 -15.55 8.23
N ALA A 74 -12.10 -15.54 9.43
CA ALA A 74 -12.12 -16.69 10.33
C ALA A 74 -12.91 -17.89 9.77
N ASP A 75 -13.88 -17.65 8.90
CA ASP A 75 -14.66 -18.67 8.18
C ASP A 75 -13.85 -19.39 7.08
N GLY A 76 -12.58 -19.02 6.89
CA GLY A 76 -11.68 -19.60 5.90
C GLY A 76 -11.72 -18.90 4.55
N SER A 77 -12.68 -18.00 4.32
CA SER A 77 -12.77 -17.24 3.07
C SER A 77 -11.58 -16.29 2.93
N CYS A 78 -11.04 -16.20 1.72
CA CYS A 78 -9.94 -15.31 1.37
C CYS A 78 -10.35 -14.46 0.16
N SER A 79 -10.23 -13.15 0.27
CA SER A 79 -10.42 -12.23 -0.85
C SER A 79 -9.13 -11.46 -1.10
N THR A 80 -8.80 -11.29 -2.38
CA THR A 80 -7.77 -10.33 -2.81
C THR A 80 -8.37 -9.28 -3.74
N ASP A 81 -9.69 -9.25 -3.90
CA ASP A 81 -10.37 -8.47 -4.95
C ASP A 81 -10.57 -7.00 -4.54
N PHE A 82 -9.45 -6.32 -4.32
CA PHE A 82 -9.38 -4.92 -3.88
C PHE A 82 -8.61 -4.05 -4.88
N LYS A 83 -8.49 -4.52 -6.13
CA LYS A 83 -7.62 -3.88 -7.14
C LYS A 83 -8.10 -2.46 -7.47
N THR A 84 -9.40 -2.22 -7.37
CA THR A 84 -10.09 -0.95 -7.65
C THR A 84 -10.66 -0.29 -6.40
N THR A 85 -10.32 -0.79 -5.20
CA THR A 85 -10.67 -0.15 -3.93
C THR A 85 -9.80 1.10 -3.78
N ARG A 86 -10.39 2.27 -4.04
CA ARG A 86 -9.67 3.54 -4.18
C ARG A 86 -10.18 4.64 -3.28
N SER A 87 -11.50 4.88 -3.25
CA SER A 87 -12.04 6.00 -2.48
C SER A 87 -11.94 5.72 -0.98
N ARG A 88 -11.89 6.79 -0.18
CA ARG A 88 -11.89 6.69 1.28
C ARG A 88 -13.09 5.88 1.78
N GLU A 89 -14.27 6.09 1.20
CA GLU A 89 -15.51 5.40 1.54
C GLU A 89 -15.45 3.91 1.19
N GLN A 90 -14.87 3.54 0.06
CA GLN A 90 -14.67 2.13 -0.30
C GLN A 90 -13.75 1.46 0.72
N VAL A 91 -12.66 2.12 1.12
CA VAL A 91 -11.74 1.60 2.14
C VAL A 91 -12.44 1.46 3.51
N ILE A 92 -13.23 2.45 3.92
CA ILE A 92 -14.04 2.39 5.15
C ILE A 92 -14.94 1.16 5.13
N ARG A 93 -15.68 0.93 4.03
CA ARG A 93 -16.57 -0.24 3.90
C ARG A 93 -15.83 -1.56 4.04
N VAL A 94 -14.61 -1.67 3.48
CA VAL A 94 -13.81 -2.88 3.62
C VAL A 94 -13.37 -3.10 5.08
N PHE A 95 -12.96 -2.05 5.79
CA PHE A 95 -12.63 -2.17 7.21
C PHE A 95 -13.87 -2.46 8.08
N GLU A 96 -15.00 -1.83 7.79
CA GLU A 96 -16.29 -2.08 8.44
C GLU A 96 -16.70 -3.55 8.33
N GLU A 97 -16.62 -4.12 7.12
CA GLU A 97 -16.86 -5.54 6.88
C GLU A 97 -15.81 -6.43 7.57
N PHE A 98 -14.55 -6.01 7.61
CA PHE A 98 -13.45 -6.78 8.20
C PHE A 98 -13.53 -6.87 9.73
N VAL A 99 -13.95 -5.80 10.41
CA VAL A 99 -14.09 -5.78 11.88
C VAL A 99 -15.46 -6.26 12.35
N GLN A 100 -16.45 -6.38 11.45
CA GLN A 100 -17.77 -6.96 11.73
C GLN A 100 -18.49 -6.30 12.93
N GLY A 101 -18.32 -5.00 13.12
CA GLY A 101 -18.91 -4.24 14.23
C GLY A 101 -18.22 -4.45 15.59
N ASP A 102 -17.08 -5.14 15.64
CA ASP A 102 -16.31 -5.32 16.87
C ASP A 102 -15.56 -4.04 17.26
N ALA A 103 -16.20 -3.23 18.11
CA ALA A 103 -15.66 -1.96 18.59
C ALA A 103 -14.36 -2.12 19.40
N GLU A 104 -14.18 -3.24 20.11
CA GLU A 104 -12.97 -3.49 20.90
C GLU A 104 -11.77 -3.79 19.99
N VAL A 105 -11.99 -4.59 18.93
CA VAL A 105 -10.98 -4.82 17.89
C VAL A 105 -10.59 -3.51 17.20
N LEU A 106 -11.58 -2.71 16.79
CA LEU A 106 -11.32 -1.43 16.13
C LEU A 106 -10.53 -0.46 17.02
N ARG A 107 -10.90 -0.36 18.31
CA ARG A 107 -10.17 0.43 19.31
C ARG A 107 -8.73 -0.04 19.49
N ARG A 108 -8.51 -1.36 19.56
CA ARG A 108 -7.16 -1.94 19.68
C ARG A 108 -6.32 -1.70 18.43
N TYR A 109 -6.91 -1.77 17.23
CA TYR A 109 -6.21 -1.39 16.00
C TYR A 109 -5.81 0.08 16.00
N LEU A 110 -6.69 0.99 16.38
CA LEU A 110 -6.36 2.41 16.48
C LEU A 110 -5.20 2.66 17.44
N ASN A 111 -5.28 2.14 18.67
CA ASN A 111 -4.21 2.28 19.65
C ASN A 111 -2.89 1.71 19.13
N ARG A 112 -2.94 0.55 18.47
CA ARG A 112 -1.75 -0.10 17.93
C ARG A 112 -1.14 0.70 16.77
N LEU A 113 -1.96 1.27 15.89
CA LEU A 113 -1.49 2.10 14.78
C LEU A 113 -0.88 3.41 15.27
N GLN A 114 -1.45 4.03 16.29
CA GLN A 114 -0.88 5.21 16.95
C GLN A 114 0.50 4.87 17.54
N GLN A 115 0.61 3.79 18.31
CA GLN A 115 1.88 3.33 18.85
C GLN A 115 2.92 3.03 17.74
N ILE A 116 2.48 2.41 16.64
CA ILE A 116 3.35 2.18 15.47
C ILE A 116 3.84 3.51 14.92
N ARG A 117 2.95 4.48 14.69
CA ARG A 117 3.34 5.80 14.18
C ARG A 117 4.38 6.46 15.08
N ASP A 118 4.12 6.54 16.38
CA ASP A 118 5.03 7.15 17.35
C ASP A 118 6.40 6.47 17.34
N THR A 119 6.42 5.13 17.20
CA THR A 119 7.67 4.34 17.09
C THR A 119 8.41 4.63 15.78
N LEU A 120 7.69 4.74 14.66
CA LEU A 120 8.28 5.01 13.35
C LEU A 120 8.89 6.41 13.29
N GLU A 121 8.23 7.41 13.88
CA GLU A 121 8.69 8.81 13.88
C GLU A 121 10.03 9.01 14.60
N VAL A 122 10.37 8.16 15.57
CA VAL A 122 11.65 8.20 16.29
C VAL A 122 12.63 7.11 15.86
N SER A 123 12.25 6.25 14.90
CA SER A 123 13.06 5.11 14.51
C SER A 123 14.22 5.52 13.60
N GLU A 124 15.45 5.30 14.06
CA GLU A 124 16.67 5.48 13.26
C GLU A 124 16.68 4.59 12.02
N PHE A 125 16.11 3.38 12.11
CA PHE A 125 15.96 2.52 10.95
C PHE A 125 15.02 3.19 9.93
N PHE A 126 13.81 3.56 10.38
CA PHE A 126 12.77 4.03 9.47
C PHE A 126 13.21 5.28 8.71
N ARG A 127 13.69 6.31 9.42
CA ARG A 127 14.11 7.57 8.79
C ARG A 127 15.25 7.42 7.77
N ARG A 128 16.04 6.33 7.87
CA ARG A 128 17.22 6.05 7.01
C ARG A 128 16.94 5.02 5.92
N HIS A 129 15.70 4.56 5.77
CA HIS A 129 15.34 3.57 4.77
C HIS A 129 14.20 4.08 3.91
N GLU A 130 14.28 3.81 2.61
CA GLU A 130 13.13 3.84 1.73
C GLU A 130 12.33 2.54 1.94
N VAL A 131 11.10 2.65 2.45
CA VAL A 131 10.29 1.51 2.88
C VAL A 131 9.22 1.19 1.84
N ILE A 132 9.63 0.48 0.79
CA ILE A 132 8.77 0.13 -0.34
C ILE A 132 8.28 -1.31 -0.25
N GLY A 133 7.03 -1.53 -0.64
CA GLY A 133 6.44 -2.86 -0.83
C GLY A 133 6.11 -3.61 0.47
N SER A 134 6.33 -3.00 1.63
CA SER A 134 5.94 -3.56 2.93
C SER A 134 4.45 -3.38 3.20
N SER A 135 3.95 -4.14 4.17
CA SER A 135 2.53 -4.16 4.54
C SER A 135 2.34 -4.01 6.04
N LEU A 136 1.17 -3.51 6.42
CA LEU A 136 0.64 -3.67 7.79
C LEU A 136 -0.26 -4.90 7.80
N LEU A 137 0.11 -5.90 8.58
CA LEU A 137 -0.70 -7.10 8.78
C LEU A 137 -1.61 -6.92 9.98
N PHE A 138 -2.90 -6.76 9.71
CA PHE A 138 -3.96 -6.72 10.71
C PHE A 138 -4.41 -8.14 11.02
N VAL A 139 -4.39 -8.51 12.30
CA VAL A 139 -4.89 -9.80 12.78
C VAL A 139 -5.82 -9.55 13.94
N HIS A 140 -7.00 -10.16 13.91
CA HIS A 140 -7.90 -10.19 15.05
C HIS A 140 -8.61 -11.54 15.16
N ASP A 141 -9.19 -11.81 16.32
CA ASP A 141 -10.01 -12.99 16.56
C ASP A 141 -11.30 -12.65 17.32
N HIS A 142 -12.19 -13.63 17.41
CA HIS A 142 -13.48 -13.56 18.10
C HIS A 142 -13.37 -13.32 19.62
N CYS A 143 -12.18 -13.39 20.21
CA CYS A 143 -11.91 -13.04 21.60
C CYS A 143 -11.47 -11.58 21.74
N HIS A 144 -11.71 -10.76 20.71
CA HIS A 144 -11.34 -9.35 20.61
C HIS A 144 -9.82 -9.12 20.68
N ARG A 145 -8.98 -10.16 20.51
CA ARG A 145 -7.53 -9.97 20.40
C ARG A 145 -7.27 -9.33 19.06
N ALA A 146 -6.45 -8.28 19.04
CA ALA A 146 -6.15 -7.55 17.83
C ALA A 146 -4.70 -7.06 17.87
N GLY A 147 -4.02 -7.16 16.74
CA GLY A 147 -2.65 -6.71 16.59
C GLY A 147 -2.33 -6.29 15.16
N VAL A 148 -1.33 -5.42 15.04
CA VAL A 148 -0.81 -4.92 13.77
C VAL A 148 0.71 -4.98 13.78
N TRP A 149 1.29 -5.48 12.70
CA TRP A 149 2.74 -5.57 12.51
C TRP A 149 3.13 -5.15 11.11
N LEU A 150 4.32 -4.56 10.99
CA LEU A 150 4.96 -4.33 9.70
C LEU A 150 5.59 -5.63 9.23
N ILE A 151 5.35 -6.01 7.97
CA ILE A 151 5.90 -7.20 7.33
C ILE A 151 6.44 -6.87 5.93
N ASP A 152 7.11 -7.84 5.31
CA ASP A 152 7.57 -7.79 3.91
C ASP A 152 8.57 -6.67 3.58
N PHE A 153 9.71 -6.65 4.27
CA PHE A 153 10.80 -5.69 4.03
C PHE A 153 11.68 -6.01 2.81
N GLY A 154 11.23 -6.88 1.89
CA GLY A 154 12.05 -7.37 0.77
C GLY A 154 12.49 -6.30 -0.24
N LYS A 155 11.84 -5.12 -0.23
CA LYS A 155 12.24 -3.92 -0.99
C LYS A 155 12.49 -2.71 -0.08
N THR A 156 12.68 -2.93 1.22
CA THR A 156 13.12 -1.85 2.10
C THR A 156 14.62 -1.70 1.97
N THR A 157 15.08 -0.52 1.55
CA THR A 157 16.49 -0.29 1.22
C THR A 157 17.04 0.91 1.96
N PRO A 158 18.30 0.88 2.42
CA PRO A 158 18.91 2.04 3.07
C PRO A 158 19.06 3.21 2.08
N LEU A 159 18.98 4.41 2.62
CA LEU A 159 19.33 5.65 1.92
C LEU A 159 20.85 5.82 1.88
N PRO A 160 21.38 6.68 0.99
CA PRO A 160 22.78 7.10 1.04
C PRO A 160 23.11 7.76 2.38
N ASP A 161 24.39 7.70 2.77
CA ASP A 161 24.86 8.22 4.05
C ASP A 161 24.44 9.68 4.29
N GLY A 162 23.89 9.93 5.48
CA GLY A 162 23.44 11.26 5.91
C GLY A 162 22.07 11.69 5.36
N GLN A 163 21.45 10.94 4.45
CA GLN A 163 20.09 11.24 3.97
C GLN A 163 19.02 10.68 4.89
N THR A 164 17.87 11.36 4.91
CA THR A 164 16.68 10.95 5.64
C THR A 164 15.42 11.23 4.84
N LEU A 165 14.37 10.44 5.10
CA LEU A 165 13.02 10.69 4.60
C LEU A 165 12.11 11.18 5.73
N ASP A 166 11.12 11.99 5.37
CA ASP A 166 10.02 12.35 6.29
C ASP A 166 8.82 11.40 6.16
N HIS A 167 8.79 10.59 5.09
CA HIS A 167 7.75 9.60 4.77
C HIS A 167 6.36 10.20 4.56
N ARG A 168 6.26 11.51 4.35
CA ARG A 168 5.00 12.26 4.22
C ARG A 168 4.93 13.11 2.97
N ARG A 169 6.02 13.78 2.61
CA ARG A 169 6.04 14.67 1.44
C ARG A 169 5.83 13.87 0.15
N PRO A 170 5.29 14.50 -0.90
CA PRO A 170 5.05 13.82 -2.17
C PRO A 170 6.33 13.20 -2.74
N TRP A 171 6.17 12.02 -3.32
CA TRP A 171 7.25 11.40 -4.09
C TRP A 171 7.46 12.17 -5.40
N GLU A 172 8.72 12.50 -5.64
CA GLU A 172 9.24 13.04 -6.90
C GLU A 172 10.49 12.23 -7.24
N GLU A 173 10.63 11.82 -8.50
CA GLU A 173 11.75 10.98 -8.90
C GLU A 173 13.10 11.59 -8.49
N GLY A 174 13.88 10.84 -7.70
CA GLY A 174 15.16 11.26 -7.13
C GLY A 174 15.10 11.64 -5.66
N ASN A 175 13.92 11.96 -5.12
CA ASN A 175 13.75 12.24 -3.69
C ASN A 175 13.55 10.97 -2.83
N ARG A 176 13.26 9.83 -3.48
CA ARG A 176 13.08 8.50 -2.86
C ARG A 176 11.96 8.39 -1.82
N GLU A 177 11.12 9.40 -1.66
CA GLU A 177 10.02 9.36 -0.71
C GLU A 177 9.05 8.22 -1.02
N ASP A 178 8.53 7.61 0.04
CA ASP A 178 7.63 6.47 -0.04
C ASP A 178 6.20 6.83 0.37
N GLY A 179 5.99 7.97 1.03
CA GLY A 179 4.69 8.39 1.55
C GLY A 179 4.12 7.41 2.58
N TYR A 180 4.97 6.68 3.31
CA TYR A 180 4.54 5.66 4.25
C TYR A 180 3.75 6.23 5.43
N LEU A 181 4.21 7.33 6.03
CA LEU A 181 3.52 8.00 7.13
C LEU A 181 2.28 8.76 6.64
N LEU A 182 2.28 9.30 5.41
CA LEU A 182 1.04 9.77 4.77
C LEU A 182 -0.01 8.63 4.73
N GLY A 183 0.42 7.44 4.33
CA GLY A 183 -0.39 6.22 4.37
C GLY A 183 -0.94 5.89 5.75
N LEU A 184 -0.07 5.90 6.74
CA LEU A 184 -0.42 5.58 8.12
C LEU A 184 -1.37 6.62 8.74
N ASP A 185 -1.14 7.91 8.48
CA ASP A 185 -1.99 9.01 8.96
C ASP A 185 -3.41 8.91 8.37
N ASN A 186 -3.52 8.66 7.06
CA ASN A 186 -4.81 8.43 6.41
C ASN A 186 -5.52 7.18 6.95
N LEU A 187 -4.78 6.09 7.18
CA LEU A 187 -5.33 4.85 7.71
C LEU A 187 -5.86 5.04 9.15
N ILE A 188 -5.10 5.73 10.02
CA ILE A 188 -5.55 6.08 11.37
C ILE A 188 -6.82 6.94 11.30
N SER A 189 -6.83 7.97 10.45
CA SER A 189 -8.00 8.82 10.26
C SER A 189 -9.24 8.04 9.80
N ILE A 190 -9.07 7.08 8.89
CA ILE A 190 -10.15 6.22 8.39
C ILE A 190 -10.72 5.33 9.49
N LEU A 191 -9.87 4.65 10.26
CA LEU A 191 -10.34 3.81 11.36
C LEU A 191 -10.97 4.65 12.48
N ALA A 192 -10.48 5.87 12.72
CA ALA A 192 -11.06 6.78 13.71
C ALA A 192 -12.46 7.23 13.27
N SER A 193 -12.62 7.64 12.00
CA SER A 193 -13.94 7.95 11.45
C SER A 193 -14.90 6.76 11.44
N LEU A 194 -14.40 5.52 11.37
CA LEU A 194 -15.22 4.32 11.49
C LEU A 194 -15.64 4.07 12.95
N ALA A 195 -14.79 4.38 13.92
CA ALA A 195 -15.08 4.20 15.34
C ALA A 195 -16.11 5.21 15.90
N GLU A 196 -16.29 6.33 15.20
CA GLU A 196 -17.27 7.37 15.54
C GLU A 196 -18.67 7.14 14.91
N ARG A 197 -18.82 6.11 14.06
CA ARG A 197 -20.10 5.74 13.44
C ARG A 197 -20.92 4.83 14.34
#